data_AF-A0A7X6Q2D0-F1
#
_entry.id   AF-A0A7X6Q2D0-F1
#
_cell.length_a   1.000
_cell.length_b   1.000
_cell.length_c   1.000
_cell.angle_alpha   90.00
_cell.angle_beta   90.00
_cell.angle_gamma   90.00
#
_symmetry.space_group_name_H-M   'P 1'
#
loop_
_entity.id
_entity.type
_entity.pdbx_description
1 polymer ?
#
loop_
_entity_poly.entity_id
_entity_poly.type
_entity_poly.pdbx_seq_one_letter_code
_entity_poly.pdbx_strand_id
1 'polypeptide(L)'
;MAKGQSYKVRGKVDRIDANFQGQFRIMDYKRSSKDFSWIDLADGTDFQLPFYKRAFEASYPGSWVESLFFVGWKTPQVYQLQDFQGSHEAKENPALDALQKQKDLWQEDWVDRAALFAEKKAIQTLETVLEGRFPAKPLVRGSRQNPCRYCPWHAACGYDQRLARNQALGDRAPDREAARVKVLELGRGGD
;
A
#
# COMPACT_ATOMS: atom_id res chain seq x y z
N MET A 1 0.35 -9.90 18.18
CA MET A 1 -0.18 -9.66 19.55
C MET A 1 -0.25 -8.16 19.76
N ALA A 2 -1.29 -7.64 20.38
CA ALA A 2 -1.37 -6.24 20.82
C ALA A 2 -1.73 -6.26 22.31
N LYS A 3 -0.95 -5.59 23.16
CA LYS A 3 -1.16 -5.61 24.63
C LYS A 3 -1.34 -7.01 25.24
N GLY A 4 -0.57 -8.00 24.76
CA GLY A 4 -0.65 -9.38 25.26
C GLY A 4 -1.90 -10.15 24.84
N GLN A 5 -2.76 -9.59 23.98
CA GLN A 5 -3.94 -10.27 23.43
C GLN A 5 -3.77 -10.57 21.94
N SER A 6 -4.33 -11.70 21.51
CA SER A 6 -4.42 -12.09 20.11
C SER A 6 -5.67 -11.52 19.47
N TYR A 7 -5.52 -10.88 18.31
CA TYR A 7 -6.63 -10.34 17.54
C TYR A 7 -6.67 -10.96 16.15
N LYS A 8 -7.87 -11.27 15.69
CA LYS A 8 -8.09 -11.83 14.35
C LYS A 8 -8.45 -10.71 13.38
N VAL A 9 -7.59 -10.47 12.41
CA VAL A 9 -7.92 -9.62 11.25
C VAL A 9 -8.47 -10.50 10.13
N ARG A 10 -9.48 -9.99 9.42
CA ARG A 10 -10.09 -10.67 8.26
C ARG A 10 -10.21 -9.67 7.13
N GLY A 11 -10.14 -10.17 5.90
CA GLY A 11 -10.26 -9.37 4.70
C GLY A 11 -10.38 -10.25 3.46
N LYS A 12 -10.34 -9.63 2.30
CA LYS A 12 -10.36 -10.30 1.00
C LYS A 12 -9.18 -9.82 0.17
N VAL A 13 -8.32 -10.75 -0.22
CA VAL A 13 -7.28 -10.50 -1.22
C VAL A 13 -7.93 -10.63 -2.59
N ASP A 14 -7.68 -9.67 -3.49
CA ASP A 14 -8.31 -9.66 -4.82
C ASP A 14 -7.80 -10.80 -5.69
N ARG A 15 -6.47 -10.93 -5.82
CA ARG A 15 -5.85 -11.98 -6.63
C ARG A 15 -4.45 -12.35 -6.13
N ILE A 16 -4.16 -13.64 -6.18
CA ILE A 16 -2.85 -14.21 -5.93
C ILE A 16 -2.51 -15.10 -7.13
N ASP A 17 -1.35 -14.88 -7.73
CA ASP A 17 -0.82 -15.74 -8.79
C ASP A 17 0.41 -16.48 -8.26
N ALA A 18 0.58 -17.72 -8.72
CA ALA A 18 1.80 -18.50 -8.55
C ALA A 18 2.39 -18.81 -9.93
N ASN A 19 3.72 -18.79 -10.04
CA ASN A 19 4.40 -19.33 -11.22
C ASN A 19 4.84 -20.79 -11.00
N PHE A 20 5.37 -21.43 -12.05
CA PHE A 20 5.84 -22.81 -11.99
C PHE A 20 7.04 -23.03 -11.04
N GLN A 21 7.71 -21.96 -10.63
CA GLN A 21 8.82 -21.99 -9.66
C GLN A 21 8.33 -21.86 -8.20
N GLY A 22 7.02 -21.75 -7.98
CA GLY A 22 6.44 -21.58 -6.65
C GLY A 22 6.56 -20.16 -6.10
N GLN A 23 6.91 -19.18 -6.94
CA GLN A 23 6.95 -17.77 -6.55
C GLN A 23 5.56 -17.17 -6.62
N PHE A 24 5.16 -16.45 -5.57
CA PHE A 24 3.85 -15.83 -5.48
C PHE A 24 3.91 -14.32 -5.74
N ARG A 25 2.82 -13.79 -6.28
CA ARG A 25 2.56 -12.35 -6.36
C ARG A 25 1.14 -12.03 -5.96
N ILE A 26 0.97 -10.88 -5.32
CA ILE A 26 -0.34 -10.39 -4.89
C ILE A 26 -0.71 -9.18 -5.73
N MET A 27 -1.95 -9.16 -6.22
CA MET A 27 -2.51 -8.06 -7.00
C MET A 27 -3.77 -7.53 -6.32
N ASP A 28 -3.91 -6.21 -6.32
CA ASP A 28 -5.10 -5.50 -5.87
C ASP A 28 -5.61 -4.59 -7.00
N TYR A 29 -6.89 -4.72 -7.34
CA TYR A 29 -7.49 -4.02 -8.48
C TYR A 29 -8.02 -2.65 -8.06
N LYS A 30 -7.55 -1.60 -8.73
CA LYS A 30 -7.95 -0.21 -8.47
C LYS A 30 -8.61 0.42 -9.70
N ARG A 31 -9.63 1.23 -9.45
CA ARG A 31 -10.27 2.05 -10.51
C ARG A 31 -9.35 3.13 -11.08
N SER A 32 -8.33 3.53 -10.33
CA SER A 32 -7.33 4.52 -10.75
C SER A 32 -5.98 3.85 -10.99
N SER A 33 -5.16 4.40 -11.90
CA SER A 33 -3.77 3.98 -12.10
C SER A 33 -2.88 4.44 -10.93
N LYS A 34 -2.98 3.75 -9.80
CA LYS A 34 -2.19 3.99 -8.61
C LYS A 34 -1.01 3.02 -8.59
N ASP A 35 0.18 3.55 -8.31
CA ASP A 35 1.37 2.74 -8.00
C ASP A 35 1.57 2.67 -6.48
N PHE A 36 2.35 1.70 -6.00
CA PHE A 36 2.76 1.65 -4.60
C PHE A 36 3.62 2.88 -4.21
N SER A 37 3.45 3.33 -2.96
CA SER A 37 4.11 4.52 -2.43
C SER A 37 4.68 4.26 -1.03
N TRP A 38 6.01 4.38 -0.90
CA TRP A 38 6.71 4.20 0.37
C TRP A 38 6.26 5.19 1.44
N ILE A 39 6.02 6.45 1.04
CA ILE A 39 5.59 7.50 1.97
C ILE A 39 4.16 7.25 2.47
N ASP A 40 3.29 6.75 1.59
CA ASP A 40 1.92 6.40 1.95
C ASP A 40 1.88 5.14 2.84
N LEU A 41 2.78 4.17 2.63
CA LEU A 41 2.94 3.04 3.55
C LEU A 41 3.44 3.51 4.93
N ALA A 42 4.45 4.38 4.96
CA ALA A 42 4.98 4.94 6.21
C ALA A 42 3.88 5.67 7.02
N ASP A 43 3.00 6.37 6.32
CA ASP A 43 1.85 7.04 6.90
C ASP A 43 0.74 6.08 7.32
N GLY A 44 0.65 4.92 6.67
CA GLY A 44 -0.32 3.86 6.93
C GLY A 44 -1.53 3.87 6.00
N THR A 45 -1.50 4.63 4.90
CA THR A 45 -2.58 4.70 3.91
C THR A 45 -2.42 3.66 2.79
N ASP A 46 -1.19 3.20 2.53
CA ASP A 46 -0.89 2.17 1.52
C ASP A 46 -0.52 0.83 2.16
N PHE A 47 -1.24 0.47 3.24
CA PHE A 47 -0.93 -0.73 4.03
C PHE A 47 -1.46 -2.04 3.41
N GLN A 48 -2.42 -1.97 2.47
CA GLN A 48 -3.22 -3.11 2.02
C GLN A 48 -2.38 -4.25 1.43
N LEU A 49 -1.56 -3.99 0.41
CA LEU A 49 -0.78 -5.03 -0.27
C LEU A 49 0.29 -5.67 0.65
N PRO A 50 1.13 -4.92 1.37
CA PRO A 50 2.09 -5.54 2.29
C PRO A 50 1.41 -6.32 3.43
N PHE A 51 0.25 -5.85 3.91
CA PHE A 51 -0.51 -6.57 4.93
C PHE A 51 -1.16 -7.84 4.38
N TYR A 52 -1.59 -7.85 3.11
CA TYR A 52 -2.06 -9.07 2.44
C TYR A 52 -0.96 -10.12 2.36
N LYS A 53 0.29 -9.74 2.08
CA LYS A 53 1.42 -10.67 2.14
C LYS A 53 1.55 -11.30 3.53
N ARG A 54 1.56 -10.50 4.61
CA ARG A 54 1.62 -11.06 5.98
C ARG A 54 0.50 -12.06 6.24
N ALA A 55 -0.72 -11.71 5.86
CA ALA A 55 -1.87 -12.59 6.06
C ALA A 55 -1.77 -13.89 5.23
N PHE A 56 -1.30 -13.79 3.98
CA PHE A 56 -1.15 -14.94 3.09
C PHE A 56 -0.07 -15.90 3.59
N GLU A 57 1.14 -15.42 3.86
CA GLU A 57 2.26 -16.28 4.28
C GLU A 57 2.04 -16.87 5.68
N ALA A 58 1.33 -16.16 6.57
CA ALA A 58 0.89 -16.73 7.84
C ALA A 58 -0.16 -17.85 7.68
N SER A 59 -0.98 -17.79 6.61
CA SER A 59 -2.02 -18.79 6.33
C SER A 59 -1.49 -19.98 5.53
N TYR A 60 -0.43 -19.78 4.75
CA TYR A 60 0.20 -20.79 3.89
C TYR A 60 1.72 -20.82 4.14
N PRO A 61 2.17 -21.38 5.28
CA PRO A 61 3.59 -21.48 5.60
C PRO A 61 4.40 -22.15 4.48
N GLY A 62 5.59 -21.61 4.19
CA GLY A 62 6.43 -22.06 3.07
C GLY A 62 6.12 -21.40 1.73
N SER A 63 5.05 -20.60 1.64
CA SER A 63 4.82 -19.73 0.47
C SER A 63 5.64 -18.45 0.60
N TRP A 64 6.22 -17.98 -0.50
CA TRP A 64 6.97 -16.72 -0.53
C TRP A 64 6.45 -15.79 -1.62
N VAL A 65 5.98 -14.61 -1.19
CA VAL A 65 5.50 -13.54 -2.06
C VAL A 65 6.65 -12.59 -2.37
N GLU A 66 7.01 -12.50 -3.66
CA GLU A 66 8.16 -11.72 -4.14
C GLU A 66 7.75 -10.37 -4.75
N SER A 67 6.46 -10.17 -5.05
CA SER A 67 6.02 -8.93 -5.68
C SER A 67 4.57 -8.59 -5.37
N LEU A 68 4.32 -7.29 -5.26
CA LEU A 68 3.03 -6.70 -4.93
C LEU A 68 2.63 -5.68 -5.99
N PHE A 69 1.39 -5.72 -6.46
CA PHE A 69 0.93 -4.86 -7.54
C PHE A 69 -0.41 -4.20 -7.24
N PHE A 70 -0.48 -2.88 -7.40
CA PHE A 70 -1.74 -2.23 -7.69
C PHE A 70 -1.97 -2.29 -9.20
N VAL A 71 -3.11 -2.85 -9.60
CA VAL A 71 -3.50 -2.99 -11.00
C VAL A 71 -4.67 -2.05 -11.26
N GLY A 72 -4.43 -0.97 -12.00
CA GLY A 72 -5.49 -0.01 -12.31
C GLY A 72 -5.41 0.56 -13.71
N TRP A 73 -6.58 0.85 -14.28
CA TRP A 73 -6.73 1.25 -15.68
C TRP A 73 -7.19 2.71 -15.78
N LYS A 74 -6.49 3.51 -16.59
CA LYS A 74 -6.85 4.92 -16.88
C LYS A 74 -7.84 5.05 -18.02
N THR A 75 -7.82 4.12 -18.97
CA THR A 75 -8.65 4.10 -20.17
C THR A 75 -9.60 2.91 -20.12
N PRO A 76 -10.87 3.07 -20.53
CA PRO A 76 -11.67 1.92 -20.91
C PRO A 76 -10.93 1.20 -22.05
N GLN A 77 -10.57 -0.07 -21.83
CA GLN A 77 -10.05 -0.92 -22.89
C GLN A 77 -11.21 -1.19 -23.85
N VAL A 78 -11.44 -0.26 -24.78
CA VAL A 78 -12.31 -0.52 -25.93
C VAL A 78 -11.49 -1.44 -26.82
N TYR A 79 -11.67 -2.75 -26.62
CA TYR A 79 -11.09 -3.76 -27.48
C TYR A 79 -11.61 -3.54 -28.90
N GLN A 80 -10.80 -2.94 -29.77
CA GLN A 80 -11.10 -2.97 -31.19
C GLN A 80 -10.59 -4.30 -31.72
N LEU A 81 -11.48 -5.07 -32.34
CA LEU A 81 -11.14 -6.37 -32.95
C LEU A 81 -9.93 -6.28 -33.90
N GLN A 82 -9.71 -5.10 -34.49
CA GLN A 82 -8.58 -4.78 -35.36
C GLN A 82 -7.23 -4.86 -34.63
N ASP A 83 -7.15 -4.56 -33.33
CA ASP A 83 -5.92 -4.67 -32.54
C ASP A 83 -5.50 -6.13 -32.27
N PHE A 84 -6.38 -7.10 -32.52
CA PHE A 84 -6.11 -8.54 -32.39
C PHE A 84 -5.92 -9.24 -33.74
N GLN A 85 -6.04 -8.52 -34.84
CA GLN A 85 -5.89 -9.05 -36.19
C GLN A 85 -4.60 -8.52 -36.82
N GLY A 86 -3.51 -9.28 -36.66
CA GLY A 86 -2.24 -9.03 -37.34
C GLY A 86 -1.01 -9.19 -36.45
N SER A 87 0.13 -9.51 -37.07
CA SER A 87 1.45 -9.42 -36.44
C SER A 87 1.84 -7.94 -36.31
N HIS A 88 1.18 -7.22 -35.43
CA HIS A 88 1.62 -5.89 -35.04
C HIS A 88 2.80 -6.04 -34.09
N GLU A 89 3.88 -5.29 -34.36
CA GLU A 89 4.90 -4.98 -33.35
C GLU A 89 4.18 -4.57 -32.07
N ALA A 90 4.59 -5.13 -30.93
CA ALA A 90 3.90 -4.92 -29.66
C ALA A 90 3.78 -3.41 -29.40
N LYS A 91 2.59 -2.84 -29.64
CA LYS A 91 2.29 -1.46 -29.26
C LYS A 91 2.59 -1.35 -27.76
N GLU A 92 3.26 -0.27 -27.37
CA GLU A 92 3.51 0.06 -25.95
C GLU A 92 2.21 -0.17 -25.17
N ASN A 93 2.29 -0.95 -24.09
CA ASN A 93 1.15 -1.25 -23.24
C ASN A 93 1.37 -0.53 -21.91
N PRO A 94 0.76 0.65 -21.71
CA PRO A 94 0.99 1.46 -20.52
C PRO A 94 0.63 0.73 -19.22
N ALA A 95 -0.27 -0.25 -19.27
CA ALA A 95 -0.59 -1.07 -18.11
C ALA A 95 0.55 -2.06 -17.80
N LEU A 96 1.18 -2.64 -18.82
CA LEU A 96 2.36 -3.50 -18.63
C LEU A 96 3.54 -2.69 -18.09
N ASP A 97 3.79 -1.49 -18.63
CA ASP A 97 4.88 -0.62 -18.18
C ASP A 97 4.70 -0.20 -16.71
N ALA A 98 3.46 0.12 -16.29
CA ALA A 98 3.16 0.43 -14.90
C ALA A 98 3.40 -0.77 -13.97
N LEU A 99 3.09 -2.00 -14.41
CA LEU A 99 3.37 -3.21 -13.65
C LEU A 99 4.88 -3.51 -13.61
N GLN A 100 5.59 -3.29 -14.71
CA GLN A 100 7.04 -3.49 -14.77
C GLN A 100 7.76 -2.53 -13.82
N LYS A 101 7.40 -1.24 -13.83
CA LYS A 101 7.93 -0.25 -12.88
C LYS A 101 7.66 -0.63 -11.42
N GLN A 102 6.48 -1.16 -11.11
CA GLN A 102 6.18 -1.65 -9.77
C GLN A 102 6.99 -2.91 -9.42
N LYS A 103 7.23 -3.81 -10.39
CA LYS A 103 8.10 -4.97 -10.20
C LYS A 103 9.52 -4.54 -9.87
N ASP A 104 10.07 -3.59 -10.63
CA ASP A 104 11.44 -3.08 -10.46
C ASP A 104 11.64 -2.32 -9.13
N LEU A 105 10.55 -1.90 -8.48
CA LEU A 105 10.59 -1.32 -7.14
C LEU A 105 10.99 -2.35 -6.08
N TRP A 106 10.61 -3.61 -6.25
CA TRP A 106 10.78 -4.65 -5.24
C TRP A 106 12.16 -5.29 -5.35
N GLN A 107 13.14 -4.71 -4.66
CA GLN A 107 14.45 -5.33 -4.47
C GLN A 107 14.36 -6.49 -3.47
N GLU A 108 15.43 -7.28 -3.39
CA GLU A 108 15.55 -8.40 -2.44
C GLU A 108 15.20 -7.93 -1.02
N ASP A 109 14.37 -8.72 -0.31
CA ASP A 109 13.82 -8.48 1.03
C ASP A 109 12.88 -7.27 1.24
N TRP A 110 12.78 -6.34 0.28
CA TRP A 110 11.99 -5.12 0.47
C TRP A 110 10.50 -5.40 0.67
N VAL A 111 10.01 -6.45 0.03
CA VAL A 111 8.62 -6.90 0.18
C VAL A 111 8.38 -7.42 1.60
N ASP A 112 9.32 -8.17 2.16
CA ASP A 112 9.26 -8.67 3.54
C ASP A 112 9.34 -7.51 4.53
N ARG A 113 10.24 -6.55 4.32
CA ARG A 113 10.36 -5.35 5.17
C ARG A 113 9.11 -4.49 5.13
N ALA A 114 8.52 -4.28 3.95
CA ALA A 114 7.25 -3.57 3.81
C ALA A 114 6.12 -4.30 4.56
N ALA A 115 6.09 -5.63 4.48
CA ALA A 115 5.09 -6.47 5.14
C ALA A 115 5.22 -6.41 6.67
N LEU A 116 6.44 -6.51 7.20
CA LEU A 116 6.74 -6.37 8.63
C LEU A 116 6.39 -4.96 9.14
N PHE A 117 6.72 -3.92 8.36
CA PHE A 117 6.34 -2.56 8.70
C PHE A 117 4.81 -2.39 8.76
N ALA A 118 4.08 -2.92 7.77
CA ALA A 118 2.62 -2.85 7.74
C ALA A 118 1.98 -3.56 8.94
N GLU A 119 2.50 -4.73 9.34
CA GLU A 119 2.05 -5.41 10.56
C GLU A 119 2.31 -4.57 11.80
N LYS A 120 3.52 -4.01 11.95
CA LYS A 120 3.86 -3.14 13.08
C LYS A 120 2.91 -1.94 13.15
N LYS A 121 2.63 -1.31 12.00
CA LYS A 121 1.68 -0.19 11.91
C LYS A 121 0.25 -0.62 12.27
N ALA A 122 -0.18 -1.80 11.86
CA ALA A 122 -1.48 -2.35 12.20
C ALA A 122 -1.60 -2.60 13.72
N ILE A 123 -0.56 -3.17 14.35
CA ILE A 123 -0.49 -3.38 15.80
C ILE A 123 -0.54 -2.04 16.53
N GLN A 124 0.28 -1.06 16.16
CA GLN A 124 0.28 0.28 16.77
C GLN A 124 -1.09 0.96 16.68
N THR A 125 -1.75 0.82 15.53
CA THR A 125 -3.09 1.36 15.31
C THR A 125 -4.09 0.67 16.24
N LEU A 126 -4.06 -0.66 16.29
CA LEU A 126 -4.93 -1.44 17.15
C LEU A 126 -4.74 -1.11 18.64
N GLU A 127 -3.50 -0.96 19.11
CA GLU A 127 -3.21 -0.57 20.49
C GLU A 127 -3.80 0.79 20.84
N THR A 128 -3.71 1.74 19.91
CA THR A 128 -4.29 3.08 20.04
C THR A 128 -5.82 3.03 20.15
N VAL A 129 -6.47 2.19 19.33
CA VAL A 129 -7.92 1.93 19.39
C VAL A 129 -8.31 1.32 20.75
N LEU A 130 -7.58 0.32 21.21
CA LEU A 130 -7.84 -0.38 22.49
C LEU A 130 -7.69 0.54 23.71
N GLU A 131 -6.90 1.60 23.59
CA GLU A 131 -6.74 2.63 24.63
C GLU A 131 -7.84 3.69 24.61
N GLY A 132 -8.78 3.62 23.68
CA GLY A 132 -9.79 4.65 23.50
C GLY A 132 -9.24 5.95 22.93
N ARG A 133 -8.04 5.94 22.33
CA ARG A 133 -7.40 7.14 21.77
C ARG A 133 -7.80 7.31 20.31
N PHE A 134 -8.69 8.25 20.02
CA PHE A 134 -9.15 8.55 18.66
C PHE A 134 -9.00 10.04 18.31
N PRO A 135 -7.78 10.60 18.32
CA PRO A 135 -7.60 12.01 18.03
C PRO A 135 -7.98 12.32 16.58
N ALA A 136 -8.68 13.43 16.36
CA ALA A 136 -8.94 13.97 15.03
C ALA A 136 -7.64 14.51 14.41
N LYS A 137 -6.82 13.61 13.88
CA LYS A 137 -5.52 13.91 13.25
C LYS A 137 -5.49 13.40 11.80
N PRO A 138 -6.23 14.05 10.88
CA PRO A 138 -6.21 13.69 9.47
C PRO A 138 -4.79 13.78 8.90
N LEU A 139 -4.43 12.81 8.06
CA LEU A 139 -3.16 12.79 7.35
C LEU A 139 -3.18 13.79 6.18
N VAL A 140 -2.84 15.04 6.45
CA VAL A 140 -2.69 16.06 5.40
C VAL A 140 -1.23 16.10 4.95
N ARG A 141 -0.98 15.83 3.66
CA ARG A 141 0.36 15.82 3.07
C ARG A 141 0.38 16.60 1.76
N GLY A 142 1.25 17.61 1.71
CA GLY A 142 1.32 18.56 0.60
C GLY A 142 -0.06 19.17 0.26
N SER A 143 -0.27 19.47 -1.02
CA SER A 143 -1.53 20.04 -1.52
C SER A 143 -2.53 19.00 -2.07
N ARG A 144 -2.06 17.78 -2.34
CA ARG A 144 -2.83 16.72 -3.03
C ARG A 144 -3.50 15.74 -2.08
N GLN A 145 -2.88 15.41 -0.94
CA GLN A 145 -3.43 14.45 0.00
C GLN A 145 -4.06 15.19 1.19
N ASN A 146 -5.39 15.28 1.16
CA ASN A 146 -6.15 15.84 2.27
C ASN A 146 -7.44 15.01 2.48
N PRO A 147 -7.48 14.12 3.49
CA PRO A 147 -8.63 13.27 3.76
C PRO A 147 -9.86 14.04 4.22
N CYS A 148 -9.69 15.28 4.72
CA CYS A 148 -10.82 16.13 5.12
C CYS A 148 -11.76 16.44 3.95
N ARG A 149 -11.27 16.39 2.70
CA ARG A 149 -12.08 16.67 1.49
C ARG A 149 -13.19 15.66 1.23
N TYR A 150 -13.04 14.43 1.72
CA TYR A 150 -14.00 13.34 1.51
C TYR A 150 -14.51 12.73 2.81
N CYS A 151 -14.11 13.28 3.98
CA CYS A 151 -14.51 12.75 5.27
C CYS A 151 -15.95 13.19 5.62
N PRO A 152 -16.91 12.26 5.83
CA PRO A 152 -18.29 12.61 6.18
C PRO A 152 -18.40 13.19 7.61
N TRP A 153 -17.39 12.97 8.45
CA TRP A 153 -17.35 13.43 9.84
C TRP A 153 -16.64 14.78 10.02
N HIS A 154 -16.34 15.49 8.93
CA HIS A 154 -15.60 16.75 8.96
C HIS A 154 -16.25 17.79 9.89
N ALA A 155 -17.59 17.87 9.93
CA ALA A 155 -18.32 18.80 10.78
C ALA A 155 -18.22 18.47 12.29
N ALA A 156 -17.98 17.20 12.65
CA ALA A 156 -17.98 16.74 14.03
C ALA A 156 -16.57 16.64 14.63
N CYS A 157 -15.53 16.53 13.81
CA CYS A 157 -14.19 16.21 14.30
C CYS A 157 -13.43 17.37 14.96
N GLY A 158 -13.87 18.61 14.73
CA GLY A 158 -13.23 19.82 15.31
C GLY A 158 -11.81 20.10 14.78
N TYR A 159 -11.38 19.42 13.72
CA TYR A 159 -10.09 19.66 13.09
C TYR A 159 -10.09 21.00 12.34
N ASP A 160 -9.08 21.83 12.59
CA ASP A 160 -8.90 23.12 11.93
C ASP A 160 -7.48 23.24 11.34
N GLN A 161 -7.39 23.22 10.01
CA GLN A 161 -6.13 23.30 9.28
C GLN A 161 -5.39 24.64 9.45
N ARG A 162 -6.05 25.69 9.97
CA ARG A 162 -5.44 27.01 10.18
C ARG A 162 -4.52 27.04 11.41
N LEU A 163 -4.63 26.04 12.27
CA LEU A 163 -3.84 25.97 13.50
C LEU A 163 -2.43 25.47 13.21
N ALA A 164 -1.41 26.12 13.77
CA ALA A 164 0.00 25.79 13.50
C ALA A 164 0.35 24.32 13.80
N ARG A 165 -0.29 23.70 14.80
CA ARG A 165 -0.13 22.27 15.12
C ARG A 165 -0.65 21.30 14.05
N ASN A 166 -1.43 21.80 13.09
CA ASN A 166 -2.08 21.05 12.03
C ASN A 166 -1.43 21.33 10.65
N GLN A 167 -0.18 21.79 10.65
CA GLN A 167 0.59 21.94 9.41
C GLN A 167 0.69 20.63 8.64
N ALA A 168 0.54 20.72 7.32
CA ALA A 168 0.64 19.58 6.42
C ALA A 168 2.07 19.00 6.44
N LEU A 169 2.15 17.68 6.31
CA LEU A 169 3.41 16.98 6.14
C LEU A 169 4.03 17.28 4.76
N GLY A 170 5.37 17.33 4.68
CA GLY A 170 6.10 17.58 3.44
C GLY A 170 6.01 16.41 2.44
N ASP A 171 5.94 16.66 1.14
CA ASP A 171 5.88 15.61 0.11
C ASP A 171 7.03 15.73 -0.92
N ARG A 172 8.16 16.27 -0.49
CA ARG A 172 9.31 16.48 -1.38
C ARG A 172 10.14 15.20 -1.47
N ALA A 173 11.06 15.16 -2.43
CA ALA A 173 11.96 14.02 -2.61
C ALA A 173 12.69 13.60 -1.31
N PRO A 174 13.21 14.51 -0.46
CA PRO A 174 13.82 14.11 0.81
C PRO A 174 12.83 13.46 1.78
N ASP A 175 11.57 13.92 1.81
CA ASP A 175 10.52 13.37 2.69
C ASP A 175 10.17 11.93 2.26
N ARG A 176 10.09 11.70 0.95
CA ARG A 176 9.82 10.37 0.37
C ARG A 176 10.96 9.40 0.60
N GLU A 177 12.20 9.87 0.45
CA GLU A 177 13.37 9.05 0.72
C GLU A 177 13.49 8.69 2.19
N ALA A 178 13.30 9.64 3.10
CA ALA A 178 13.27 9.37 4.54
C ALA A 178 12.18 8.36 4.92
N ALA A 179 11.00 8.43 4.27
CA ALA A 179 9.94 7.47 4.50
C ALA A 179 10.30 6.06 4.01
N ARG A 180 10.94 5.94 2.84
CA ARG A 180 11.45 4.66 2.31
C ARG A 180 12.46 4.04 3.26
N VAL A 181 13.49 4.80 3.66
CA VAL A 181 14.52 4.36 4.61
C VAL A 181 13.87 3.89 5.92
N LYS A 182 12.97 4.71 6.49
CA LYS A 182 12.23 4.35 7.70
C LYS A 182 11.49 3.02 7.60
N VAL A 183 10.77 2.79 6.49
CA VAL A 183 10.05 1.54 6.27
C VAL A 183 11.03 0.36 6.19
N LEU A 184 12.11 0.51 5.44
CA LEU A 184 13.10 -0.55 5.23
C LEU A 184 13.96 -0.84 6.48
N GLU A 185 14.17 0.14 7.36
CA GLU A 185 14.90 -0.04 8.62
C GLU A 185 14.01 -0.63 9.71
N LEU A 186 12.81 -0.07 9.91
CA LEU A 186 11.87 -0.56 10.93
C LEU A 186 11.19 -1.88 10.54
N GLY A 187 11.28 -2.25 9.26
CA GLY A 187 10.89 -3.54 8.72
C GLY A 187 11.99 -4.60 8.76
N ARG A 188 13.18 -4.32 9.31
CA ARG A 188 14.12 -5.40 9.64
C ARG A 188 13.50 -6.25 10.75
N GLY A 189 13.37 -7.55 10.51
CA GLY A 189 12.97 -8.50 11.55
C GLY A 189 13.86 -8.30 12.78
N GLY A 190 13.27 -8.26 13.97
CA GLY A 190 14.04 -8.47 15.18
C GLY A 190 14.43 -9.94 15.25
N ASP A 191 15.72 -10.19 15.43
CA ASP A 191 16.20 -11.47 15.95
C ASP A 191 15.54 -11.78 17.31
#